data_AF-A0A1C3XCI3-F1
#
_entry.id   AF-A0A1C3XCI3-F1
#
_cell.length_a   1.000
_cell.length_b   1.000
_cell.length_c   1.000
_cell.angle_alpha   90.00
_cell.angle_beta   90.00
_cell.angle_gamma   90.00
#
_symmetry.space_group_name_H-M   'P 1'
#
loop_
_entity.id
_entity.type
_entity.pdbx_description
1 polymer ?
#
loop_
_entity_poly.entity_id
_entity_poly.type
_entity_poly.pdbx_seq_one_letter_code
_entity_poly.pdbx_strand_id
1 'polypeptide(L)' 'MSENETATRIRHVIGLILTILAIGLVVLVWNFGLDYLNGTIFEELRYVIFAVLVIGLLSGLQNLLSRFGR' A
#
# COMPACT_ATOMS: atom_id res chain seq x y z
N MET A 1 19.20 -19.72 21.45
CA MET A 1 18.46 -19.17 20.29
C MET A 1 19.11 -17.86 19.94
N SER A 2 19.63 -17.71 18.72
CA SER A 2 20.48 -16.57 18.35
C SER A 2 19.64 -15.30 18.23
N GLU A 3 20.08 -14.20 18.85
CA GLU A 3 19.41 -12.89 18.84
C GLU A 3 19.10 -12.38 17.41
N ASN A 4 19.90 -12.82 16.44
CA ASN A 4 19.77 -12.52 15.01
C ASN A 4 18.53 -13.17 14.34
N GLU A 5 18.11 -14.35 14.79
CA GLU A 5 16.94 -15.04 14.24
C GLU A 5 15.64 -14.31 14.61
N THR A 6 15.59 -13.76 15.82
CA THR A 6 14.43 -13.03 16.34
C THR A 6 14.24 -11.70 15.60
N ALA A 7 15.32 -10.96 15.34
CA ALA A 7 15.29 -9.70 14.60
C ALA A 7 14.83 -9.90 13.15
N THR A 8 15.30 -10.96 12.50
CA THR A 8 14.91 -11.32 11.12
C THR A 8 13.43 -11.69 11.04
N ARG A 9 12.92 -12.46 12.01
CA ARG A 9 11.51 -12.86 12.08
C ARG A 9 10.58 -11.65 12.27
N ILE A 10 10.95 -10.69 13.13
CA ILE A 10 10.16 -9.47 13.36
C ILE A 10 10.06 -8.62 12.09
N ARG A 11 11.17 -8.42 11.37
CA ARG A 11 11.19 -7.70 10.07
C ARG A 11 10.22 -8.33 9.07
N HIS A 12 10.20 -9.66 8.98
CA HIS A 12 9.34 -10.38 8.05
C HIS A 12 7.84 -10.20 8.37
N VAL A 13 7.48 -10.29 9.66
CA VAL A 13 6.09 -10.10 10.11
C VAL A 13 5.62 -8.66 9.86
N ILE A 14 6.47 -7.66 10.12
CA ILE A 14 6.16 -6.25 9.83
C ILE A 14 5.91 -6.06 8.33
N GLY A 15 6.77 -6.62 7.48
CA GLY A 15 6.59 -6.51 6.03
C GLY A 15 5.30 -7.16 5.54
N LEU A 16 4.92 -8.31 6.11
CA LEU A 16 3.66 -8.98 5.82
C LEU A 16 2.45 -8.12 6.20
N ILE A 17 2.44 -7.55 7.41
CA ILE A 17 1.35 -6.69 7.90
C ILE A 17 1.19 -5.47 7.00
N LEU A 18 2.30 -4.80 6.65
CA LEU A 18 2.28 -3.64 5.76
C LEU A 18 1.72 -3.99 4.37
N THR A 19 2.05 -5.17 3.86
CA THR A 19 1.53 -5.66 2.57
C THR A 19 0.02 -5.89 2.63
N ILE A 20 -0.47 -6.55 3.69
CA ILE A 20 -1.91 -6.79 3.89
C ILE A 20 -2.66 -5.46 4.01
N LEU A 21 -2.12 -4.49 4.76
CA LEU A 21 -2.71 -3.16 4.88
C LEU A 21 -2.77 -2.44 3.53
N ALA A 22 -1.71 -2.49 2.72
CA ALA A 22 -1.70 -1.88 1.40
C ALA A 22 -2.76 -2.49 0.47
N ILE A 23 -2.87 -3.83 0.45
CA ILE A 23 -3.92 -4.52 -0.32
C ILE A 23 -5.31 -4.08 0.15
N GLY A 24 -5.54 -4.05 1.47
CA GLY A 24 -6.81 -3.59 2.04
C GLY A 24 -7.15 -2.16 1.62
N LEU A 25 -6.17 -1.26 1.63
CA LEU A 25 -6.34 0.13 1.21
C LEU A 25 -6.72 0.23 -0.28
N VAL A 26 -6.05 -0.52 -1.16
CA VAL A 26 -6.37 -0.55 -2.59
C VAL A 26 -7.81 -1.01 -2.82
N VAL A 27 -8.22 -2.10 -2.17
CA VAL A 27 -9.59 -2.63 -2.27
C VAL A 27 -10.61 -1.63 -1.74
N LEU A 28 -10.31 -0.93 -0.64
CA LEU A 28 -11.22 0.04 -0.03
C LEU A 28 -11.38 1.28 -0.94
N VAL A 29 -10.28 1.81 -1.48
CA VAL A 29 -10.32 2.93 -2.43
C VAL A 29 -11.06 2.53 -3.71
N TRP A 30 -10.88 1.31 -4.20
CA TRP A 30 -11.61 0.82 -5.38
C TRP A 30 -13.12 0.77 -5.15
N ASN A 31 -13.56 0.19 -4.02
CA ASN A 31 -14.98 -0.02 -3.75
C ASN A 31 -15.73 1.25 -3.30
N PHE A 32 -15.04 2.19 -2.64
CA PHE A 32 -15.71 3.35 -2.03
C PHE A 32 -15.10 4.69 -2.46
N GLY A 33 -13.79 4.73 -2.71
CA GLY A 33 -13.06 5.97 -3.01
C GLY A 33 -13.42 6.58 -4.35
N LEU A 34 -13.67 5.75 -5.36
CA LEU A 34 -13.96 6.21 -6.72
C LEU A 34 -15.32 6.90 -6.83
N ASP A 35 -16.29 6.47 -6.04
CA ASP A 35 -17.65 7.03 -6.10
C ASP A 35 -17.73 8.45 -5.56
N TYR A 36 -16.78 8.87 -4.72
CA TYR A 36 -16.66 10.27 -4.28
C TYR A 36 -16.36 11.25 -5.42
N LEU A 37 -15.86 10.76 -6.55
CA LEU A 37 -15.55 11.59 -7.71
C LEU A 37 -16.73 11.72 -8.68
N ASN A 38 -17.81 10.96 -8.49
CA ASN A 38 -19.02 11.06 -9.30
C ASN A 38 -19.67 12.44 -9.17
N GLY A 39 -20.00 13.07 -10.30
CA GLY A 39 -20.59 14.40 -10.33
C GLY A 39 -19.61 15.55 -10.05
N THR A 40 -18.32 15.24 -9.89
CA THR A 40 -17.26 16.25 -9.75
C THR A 40 -16.56 16.51 -11.10
N ILE A 41 -15.84 17.62 -11.22
CA ILE A 41 -15.01 17.92 -12.40
C ILE A 41 -13.91 16.87 -12.65
N PHE A 42 -13.63 15.98 -11.69
CA PHE A 42 -12.61 14.94 -11.77
C PHE A 42 -13.18 13.55 -12.10
N GLU A 43 -14.49 13.43 -12.39
CA GLU A 43 -15.14 12.15 -12.64
C GLU A 43 -14.47 11.35 -13.76
N GLU A 44 -14.09 12.01 -14.86
CA GLU A 44 -13.39 11.41 -16.00
C GLU A 44 -11.98 10.93 -15.63
N LEU A 45 -11.36 11.56 -14.62
CA LEU A 45 -10.01 11.26 -14.15
C LEU A 45 -9.99 10.24 -13.01
N ARG A 46 -11.14 9.78 -12.53
CA ARG A 46 -11.29 8.80 -11.46
C ARG A 46 -10.29 7.64 -11.51
N TYR A 47 -10.23 6.97 -12.66
CA TYR A 47 -9.38 5.78 -12.81
C TYR A 47 -7.90 6.14 -12.97
N VAL A 48 -7.60 7.33 -13.49
CA VAL A 48 -6.22 7.84 -13.56
C VAL A 48 -5.73 8.17 -12.16
N ILE A 49 -6.53 8.87 -11.35
CA ILE A 49 -6.24 9.17 -9.95
C ILE A 49 -6.03 7.87 -9.17
N PHE A 50 -6.91 6.87 -9.37
CA PHE A 50 -6.75 5.56 -8.76
C PHE A 50 -5.42 4.91 -9.14
N ALA A 51 -5.08 4.86 -10.43
CA ALA A 51 -3.84 4.26 -10.90
C ALA A 51 -2.61 4.94 -10.29
N VAL A 52 -2.58 6.27 -10.27
CA VAL A 52 -1.50 7.05 -9.65
C VAL A 52 -1.39 6.75 -8.15
N LEU A 53 -2.53 6.68 -7.46
CA LEU A 53 -2.58 6.39 -6.02
C LEU A 53 -2.06 4.98 -5.72
N VAL A 54 -2.49 3.97 -6.48
CA VAL A 54 -2.03 2.58 -6.34
C VAL A 54 -0.53 2.47 -6.62
N ILE A 55 -0.04 3.05 -7.72
CA ILE A 55 1.38 3.02 -8.07
C ILE A 55 2.20 3.73 -6.99
N GLY A 56 1.75 4.89 -6.51
CA GLY A 56 2.41 5.64 -5.45
C GLY A 56 2.47 4.87 -4.12
N LEU A 57 1.36 4.24 -3.72
CA LEU A 57 1.28 3.41 -2.53
C LEU A 57 2.24 2.22 -2.62
N LEU A 58 2.23 1.48 -3.74
CA LEU A 58 3.09 0.32 -3.93
C LEU A 58 4.58 0.72 -3.99
N SER A 59 4.90 1.84 -4.64
CA SER A 59 6.27 2.37 -4.70
C SER A 59 6.75 2.80 -3.30
N GLY A 60 5.89 3.44 -2.52
CA GLY A 60 6.17 3.82 -1.14
C GLY A 60 6.39 2.59 -0.24
N LEU A 61 5.53 1.57 -0.38
CA LEU A 61 5.68 0.31 0.32
C LEU A 61 6.99 -0.39 -0.04
N GLN A 62 7.33 -0.48 -1.33
CA GLN A 62 8.60 -1.06 -1.78
C GLN A 62 9.80 -0.33 -1.19
N ASN A 63 9.78 1.01 -1.17
CA ASN A 63 10.85 1.81 -0.59
C ASN A 63 10.97 1.56 0.93
N LEU A 64 9.85 1.54 1.66
CA LEU A 64 9.82 1.22 3.09
C LEU A 64 10.39 -0.16 3.38
N LEU A 65 9.92 -1.19 2.67
CA LEU A 65 10.41 -2.56 2.83
C LEU A 65 11.90 -2.67 2.49
N SER A 66 12.37 -1.97 1.46
CA SER A 66 13.80 -1.97 1.09
C SER A 66 14.69 -1.32 2.16
N ARG A 67 14.21 -0.27 2.84
CA ARG A 67 14.90 0.37 3.97
C ARG A 67 14.91 -0.51 5.22
N PHE A 68 13.82 -1.23 5.44
CA PHE A 68 13.73 -2.28 6.47
C PHE A 68 14.39 -3.59 6.03
N GLY A 69 15.04 -3.67 4.87
CA GLY A 69 15.78 -4.85 4.42
C GLY A 69 17.30 -4.68 4.54
N ARG A 70 17.80 -3.46 4.35
CA ARG A 70 19.21 -3.08 4.59
C ARG A 70 19.53 -3.01 6.07
#